data_AF-A0A0L9V1B9-F1
#
_entry.id   AF-A0A0L9V1B9-F1
#
_cell.length_a   1.000
_cell.length_b   1.000
_cell.length_c   1.000
_cell.angle_alpha   90.00
_cell.angle_beta   90.00
_cell.angle_gamma   90.00
#
_symmetry.space_group_name_H-M   'P 1'
#
loop_
_entity.id
_entity.type
_entity.pdbx_description
1 polymer ?
#
loop_
_entity_poly.entity_id
_entity_poly.type
_entity_poly.pdbx_seq_one_letter_code
_entity_poly.pdbx_strand_id
1 'polypeptide(L)'
;MVMCNRWLGRTRDRYCYHGEFLIRWMTSSRRVQDRSKKKRVHDLEVVTEKWKIVSKIIYLMELLKQEPEMVIPVRSLENHRRQINLPRPHRISDFLRKTPKLFELYKDQKGVLWCGMTPKAEDLMEQQQRVIEDHADKAAEYVTRFLMMSVEKRLPLEKIAHFRRDFGLSLDFRVHWVHKYPQHFKVVKTLDGIEFLELVSWNPEWAITELEKKAVRGAAGSGSESEFPGMLSLPFPLKFPSNYKRVYRYYAEKIQHFQEMSYLSPYADARGLKAGSLEFDKRAVAVMHELLNFTIEKRLVTDHLTHFRWELVMPQKLMRLLLKHCGIFYVSERGKRFSVFLTEAYEGSELIEKCPLVLWKEKVLGLVGYRGRKKKLEVSSEGSDAECFDDLVSDQCDSELGELHVKIDQTGTLDYEDPLLGDDLEMDVGEIAQTYRKFENS
;
A
#
# COMPACT_ATOMS: atom_id res chain seq x y z
N MET A 1 -66.94 52.43 -1.26
CA MET A 1 -68.13 52.54 -0.40
C MET A 1 -68.23 51.23 0.38
N VAL A 2 -67.52 51.13 1.51
CA VAL A 2 -68.07 51.11 2.87
C VAL A 2 -68.97 49.88 3.10
N MET A 3 -68.47 48.86 3.80
CA MET A 3 -68.83 48.70 5.21
C MET A 3 -67.84 47.78 5.96
N CYS A 4 -67.34 48.36 7.04
CA CYS A 4 -66.64 47.79 8.17
C CYS A 4 -67.64 47.03 9.05
N ASN A 5 -67.22 45.93 9.68
CA ASN A 5 -67.70 45.57 11.01
C ASN A 5 -66.60 44.84 11.78
N ARG A 6 -66.44 45.26 13.03
CA ARG A 6 -65.30 45.08 13.92
C ARG A 6 -65.82 44.50 15.24
N TRP A 7 -64.96 43.75 15.94
CA TRP A 7 -65.04 43.26 17.34
C TRP A 7 -65.95 42.04 17.58
N LEU A 8 -65.58 41.02 18.38
CA LEU A 8 -64.94 41.01 19.70
C LEU A 8 -63.98 39.80 19.87
N GLY A 9 -62.95 39.99 20.69
CA GLY A 9 -61.85 39.04 20.89
C GLY A 9 -62.07 37.93 21.91
N ARG A 10 -61.07 37.03 21.99
CA ARG A 10 -60.67 36.36 23.23
C ARG A 10 -59.28 35.71 23.09
N THR A 11 -58.40 36.13 24.00
CA THR A 11 -57.27 35.40 24.64
C THR A 11 -56.21 34.69 23.78
N ARG A 12 -55.03 35.32 23.73
CA ARG A 12 -53.71 34.71 23.56
C ARG A 12 -53.44 33.75 24.72
N ASP A 13 -53.21 32.47 24.44
CA ASP A 13 -52.35 31.63 25.26
C ASP A 13 -51.07 31.30 24.50
N ARG A 14 -49.97 31.74 25.11
CA ARG A 14 -48.59 31.43 24.72
C ARG A 14 -48.23 30.09 25.34
N TYR A 15 -48.14 29.05 24.54
CA TYR A 15 -47.32 27.90 24.91
C TYR A 15 -45.95 28.07 24.26
N CYS A 16 -45.00 28.53 25.10
CA CYS A 16 -43.58 28.47 24.82
C CYS A 16 -43.16 26.99 24.79
N TYR A 17 -42.88 26.45 23.62
CA TYR A 17 -41.95 25.32 23.51
C TYR A 17 -40.65 25.87 22.95
N HIS A 18 -39.64 25.94 23.81
CA HIS A 18 -38.25 26.12 23.43
C HIS A 18 -37.86 24.98 22.49
N GLY A 19 -37.94 25.24 21.18
CA GLY A 19 -37.24 24.44 20.19
C GLY A 19 -35.76 24.75 20.33
N GLU A 20 -35.08 23.99 21.18
CA GLU A 20 -33.62 23.93 21.18
C GLU A 20 -33.17 23.58 19.77
N PHE A 21 -32.48 24.51 19.12
CA PHE A 21 -31.65 24.21 17.96
C PHE A 21 -30.60 23.21 18.42
N LEU A 22 -30.90 21.92 18.30
CA LEU A 22 -29.88 20.87 18.31
C LEU A 22 -29.07 21.07 17.04
N ILE A 23 -28.03 21.90 17.16
CA ILE A 23 -26.90 21.95 16.25
C ILE A 23 -26.45 20.50 16.12
N ARG A 24 -26.74 19.91 14.95
CA ARG A 24 -26.26 18.59 14.58
C ARG A 24 -24.74 18.65 14.63
N TRP A 25 -24.16 18.12 15.70
CA TRP A 25 -22.73 17.87 15.77
C TRP A 25 -22.41 16.85 14.69
N MET A 26 -21.95 17.35 13.54
CA MET A 26 -21.29 16.51 12.55
C MET A 26 -20.08 15.90 13.24
N THR A 27 -20.20 14.61 13.49
CA THR A 27 -19.14 13.70 13.87
C THR A 27 -17.94 13.93 12.94
N SER A 28 -16.88 14.54 13.45
CA SER A 28 -15.74 14.91 12.62
C SER A 28 -15.02 13.62 12.22
N SER A 29 -15.22 13.18 10.97
CA SER A 29 -14.44 12.07 10.39
C SER A 29 -12.96 12.45 10.41
N ARG A 30 -12.25 12.12 11.49
CA ARG A 30 -10.80 12.30 11.58
C ARG A 30 -10.15 11.61 10.38
N ARG A 31 -9.37 12.36 9.61
CA ARG A 31 -8.72 11.85 8.40
C ARG A 31 -7.86 10.64 8.76
N VAL A 32 -7.65 9.73 7.82
CA VAL A 32 -6.71 8.58 7.95
C VAL A 32 -5.37 9.05 8.54
N GLN A 33 -4.92 10.23 8.08
CA GLN A 33 -3.75 10.98 8.54
C GLN A 33 -3.72 11.31 10.03
N ASP A 34 -4.87 11.48 10.69
CA ASP A 34 -4.92 11.76 12.12
C ASP A 34 -4.89 10.47 12.95
N ARG A 35 -5.34 9.35 12.38
CA ARG A 35 -5.33 8.03 13.02
C ARG A 35 -3.96 7.36 12.98
N SER A 36 -3.13 7.74 12.03
CA SER A 36 -1.78 7.23 11.76
C SER A 36 -0.65 8.04 12.43
N LYS A 37 -0.82 9.34 12.69
CA LYS A 37 0.21 10.21 13.31
C LYS A 37 0.76 9.66 14.62
N LYS A 38 -0.10 9.06 15.45
CA LYS A 38 0.30 8.40 16.71
C LYS A 38 0.97 7.03 16.49
N LYS A 39 0.89 6.48 15.27
CA LYS A 39 1.33 5.14 14.87
C LYS A 39 2.60 5.03 14.05
N ARG A 40 3.40 6.09 13.99
CA ARG A 40 4.57 6.11 13.11
C ARG A 40 5.69 5.21 13.61
N VAL A 41 6.25 4.43 12.68
CA VAL A 41 7.44 3.59 12.87
C VAL A 41 8.58 4.24 12.10
N HIS A 42 9.50 4.90 12.81
CA HIS A 42 10.53 5.72 12.17
C HIS A 42 11.37 4.93 11.16
N ASP A 43 11.72 3.70 11.50
CA ASP A 43 12.58 2.86 10.66
C ASP A 43 11.92 2.52 9.31
N LEU A 44 10.64 2.19 9.31
CA LEU A 44 9.88 1.92 8.07
C LEU A 44 9.62 3.19 7.26
N GLU A 45 9.60 4.36 7.90
CA GLU A 45 9.59 5.63 7.16
C GLU A 45 10.93 5.88 6.46
N VAL A 46 12.06 5.53 7.09
CA VAL A 46 13.37 5.59 6.42
C VAL A 46 13.41 4.67 5.22
N VAL A 47 12.87 3.44 5.34
CA VAL A 47 12.73 2.51 4.21
C VAL A 47 11.89 3.13 3.08
N THR A 48 10.79 3.79 3.42
CA THR A 48 9.91 4.44 2.44
C THR A 48 10.65 5.55 1.68
N GLU A 49 11.45 6.38 2.37
CA GLU A 49 12.25 7.43 1.73
C GLU A 49 13.36 6.86 0.83
N LYS A 50 14.09 5.84 1.30
CA LYS A 50 15.08 5.12 0.48
C LYS A 50 14.43 4.56 -0.79
N TRP A 51 13.28 3.90 -0.65
CA TRP A 51 12.53 3.32 -1.77
C TRP A 51 12.12 4.35 -2.81
N LYS A 52 11.62 5.52 -2.38
CA LYS A 52 11.23 6.59 -3.31
C LYS A 52 12.40 6.97 -4.19
N ILE A 53 13.55 7.26 -3.59
CA ILE A 53 14.75 7.70 -4.30
C ILE A 53 15.18 6.65 -5.33
N VAL A 54 15.30 5.39 -4.90
CA VAL A 54 15.65 4.26 -5.77
C VAL A 54 14.65 4.11 -6.91
N SER A 55 13.35 4.23 -6.63
CA SER A 55 12.31 4.12 -7.65
C SER A 55 12.41 5.19 -8.74
N LYS A 56 12.79 6.43 -8.39
CA LYS A 56 13.03 7.50 -9.38
C LYS A 56 14.21 7.16 -10.29
N ILE A 57 15.28 6.65 -9.70
CA ILE A 57 16.52 6.33 -10.39
C ILE A 57 16.34 5.13 -11.31
N ILE A 58 15.73 4.05 -10.82
CA ILE A 58 15.41 2.88 -11.65
C ILE A 58 14.51 3.29 -12.82
N TYR A 59 13.50 4.14 -12.58
CA TYR A 59 12.66 4.63 -13.67
C TYR A 59 13.48 5.37 -14.74
N LEU A 60 14.42 6.24 -14.33
CA LEU A 60 15.30 6.95 -15.27
C LEU A 60 16.24 6.00 -16.02
N MET A 61 16.81 5.00 -15.33
CA MET A 61 17.68 4.01 -15.96
C MET A 61 16.91 3.14 -16.98
N GLU A 62 15.70 2.70 -16.63
CA GLU A 62 14.81 1.98 -17.56
C GLU A 62 14.43 2.85 -18.78
N LEU A 63 14.18 4.14 -18.57
CA LEU A 63 13.86 5.08 -19.66
C LEU A 63 15.06 5.25 -20.60
N LEU A 64 16.25 5.50 -20.07
CA LEU A 64 17.47 5.63 -20.88
C LEU A 64 17.78 4.35 -21.66
N LYS A 65 17.57 3.18 -21.05
CA LYS A 65 17.78 1.88 -21.71
C LYS A 65 16.88 1.67 -22.95
N GLN A 66 15.76 2.39 -23.05
CA GLN A 66 14.86 2.34 -24.21
C GLN A 66 15.30 3.27 -25.35
N GLU A 67 16.17 4.24 -25.07
CA GLU A 67 16.64 5.23 -26.04
C GLU A 67 17.89 4.71 -26.80
N PRO A 68 18.08 5.11 -28.07
CA PRO A 68 19.30 4.81 -28.80
C PRO A 68 20.50 5.44 -28.09
N GLU A 69 21.62 4.71 -28.03
CA GLU A 69 22.86 5.11 -27.34
C GLU A 69 22.71 5.35 -25.83
N MET A 70 21.54 5.05 -25.23
CA MET A 70 21.24 5.30 -23.81
C MET A 70 21.38 6.76 -23.39
N VAL A 71 21.10 7.69 -24.31
CA VAL A 71 21.15 9.14 -24.07
C VAL A 71 19.83 9.80 -24.44
N ILE A 72 19.39 10.76 -23.63
CA ILE A 72 18.19 11.57 -23.89
C ILE A 72 18.43 13.06 -23.60
N PRO A 73 17.82 13.99 -24.36
CA PRO A 73 17.84 15.40 -24.00
C PRO A 73 17.13 15.63 -22.66
N VAL A 74 17.70 16.44 -21.76
CA VAL A 74 17.09 16.71 -20.44
C VAL A 74 15.70 17.36 -20.58
N ARG A 75 15.48 18.12 -21.66
CA ARG A 75 14.16 18.67 -22.00
C ARG A 75 13.09 17.59 -22.21
N SER A 76 13.45 16.43 -22.75
CA SER A 76 12.52 15.33 -23.00
C SER A 76 12.19 14.59 -21.71
N LEU A 77 13.11 14.55 -20.74
CA LEU A 77 12.85 14.00 -19.40
C LEU A 77 11.74 14.75 -18.66
N GLU A 78 11.54 16.03 -18.98
CA GLU A 78 10.48 16.85 -18.38
C GLU A 78 9.08 16.30 -18.70
N ASN A 79 8.90 15.63 -19.84
CA ASN A 79 7.66 14.94 -20.20
C ASN A 79 7.34 13.76 -19.27
N HIS A 80 8.37 13.14 -18.69
CA HIS A 80 8.25 12.01 -17.77
C HIS A 80 8.27 12.43 -16.29
N ARG A 81 8.19 13.73 -16.00
CA ARG A 81 8.29 14.28 -14.65
C ARG A 81 7.25 13.73 -13.68
N ARG A 82 6.02 13.49 -14.16
CA ARG A 82 4.94 12.92 -13.36
C ARG A 82 5.26 11.49 -12.92
N GLN A 83 5.85 10.70 -13.81
CA GLN A 83 6.23 9.31 -13.56
C GLN A 83 7.47 9.21 -12.66
N ILE A 84 8.43 10.13 -12.80
CA ILE A 84 9.59 10.27 -11.92
C ILE A 84 9.18 10.73 -10.51
N ASN A 85 7.96 11.26 -10.32
CA ASN A 85 7.49 11.82 -9.05
C ASN A 85 8.45 12.90 -8.50
N LEU A 86 8.87 13.83 -9.36
CA LEU A 86 9.67 15.00 -8.97
C LEU A 86 8.78 16.25 -8.91
N PRO A 87 8.32 16.67 -7.70
CA PRO A 87 7.46 17.85 -7.56
C PRO A 87 8.23 19.12 -7.99
N ARG A 88 7.48 20.16 -8.39
CA ARG A 88 8.05 21.50 -8.58
C ARG A 88 8.32 22.09 -7.18
N PRO A 89 9.41 22.86 -6.96
CA PRO A 89 10.28 23.50 -7.95
C PRO A 89 11.54 22.73 -8.37
N HIS A 90 11.81 21.52 -7.84
CA HIS A 90 13.08 20.81 -8.05
C HIS A 90 13.36 20.48 -9.53
N ARG A 91 14.50 20.91 -10.10
CA ARG A 91 14.78 20.63 -11.51
C ARG A 91 15.33 19.21 -11.70
N ILE A 92 14.96 18.56 -12.81
CA ILE A 92 15.50 17.22 -13.16
C ILE A 92 17.02 17.29 -13.33
N SER A 93 17.55 18.37 -13.91
CA SER A 93 18.99 18.60 -14.01
C SER A 93 19.70 18.53 -12.66
N ASP A 94 19.10 19.11 -11.62
CA ASP A 94 19.71 19.20 -10.30
C ASP A 94 19.66 17.83 -9.60
N PHE A 95 18.59 17.07 -9.82
CA PHE A 95 18.50 15.69 -9.39
C PHE A 95 19.59 14.82 -10.03
N LEU A 96 19.76 14.92 -11.36
CA LEU A 96 20.78 14.16 -12.10
C LEU A 96 22.20 14.52 -11.67
N ARG A 97 22.49 15.81 -11.44
CA ARG A 97 23.79 16.29 -10.92
C ARG A 97 24.14 15.71 -9.55
N LYS A 98 23.14 15.38 -8.72
CA LYS A 98 23.34 14.75 -7.40
C LYS A 98 23.70 13.28 -7.49
N THR A 99 23.58 12.67 -8.67
CA THR A 99 23.83 11.25 -8.94
C THR A 99 24.87 11.02 -10.04
N PRO A 100 26.07 11.62 -9.95
CA PRO A 100 27.08 11.59 -11.02
C PRO A 100 27.67 10.19 -11.25
N LYS A 101 27.50 9.27 -10.29
CA LYS A 101 27.97 7.88 -10.44
C LYS A 101 27.09 7.05 -11.38
N LEU A 102 25.86 7.50 -11.63
CA LEU A 102 24.87 6.77 -12.43
C LEU A 102 24.52 7.49 -13.75
N PHE A 103 24.59 8.82 -13.76
CA PHE A 103 24.22 9.62 -14.93
C PHE A 103 25.30 10.64 -15.27
N GLU A 104 25.53 10.83 -16.55
CA GLU A 104 26.45 11.81 -17.12
C GLU A 104 25.65 12.92 -17.79
N LEU A 105 26.01 14.17 -17.48
CA LEU A 105 25.40 15.35 -18.08
C LEU A 105 26.43 16.07 -18.94
N TYR A 106 26.12 16.24 -20.23
CA TYR A 106 26.98 16.97 -21.16
C TYR A 106 26.15 17.91 -22.04
N LYS A 107 26.82 18.92 -22.60
CA LYS A 107 26.21 19.86 -23.53
C LYS A 107 26.72 19.57 -24.94
N ASP A 108 25.80 19.51 -25.89
CA ASP A 108 26.13 19.41 -27.30
C ASP A 108 26.66 20.77 -27.83
N GLN A 109 27.24 20.78 -29.03
CA GLN A 109 27.73 21.97 -29.74
C GLN A 109 26.65 23.07 -29.87
N LYS A 110 25.38 22.68 -29.91
CA LYS A 110 24.21 23.57 -29.94
C LYS A 110 23.78 24.08 -28.55
N GLY A 111 24.51 23.75 -27.49
CA GLY A 111 24.21 24.15 -26.11
C GLY A 111 23.09 23.35 -25.42
N VAL A 112 22.54 22.33 -26.08
CA VAL A 112 21.49 21.46 -25.52
C VAL A 112 22.08 20.54 -24.46
N LEU A 113 21.43 20.44 -23.30
CA LEU A 113 21.84 19.56 -22.21
C LEU A 113 21.29 18.14 -22.43
N TRP A 114 22.19 17.16 -22.46
CA TRP A 114 21.91 15.74 -22.60
C TRP A 114 22.24 14.99 -21.31
N CYS A 115 21.52 13.88 -21.11
CA CYS A 115 21.69 12.95 -20.00
C CYS A 115 21.97 11.57 -20.58
N GLY A 116 23.14 11.01 -20.27
CA GLY A 116 23.53 9.65 -20.61
C GLY A 116 23.65 8.78 -19.35
N MET A 117 23.66 7.47 -19.55
CA MET A 117 24.00 6.50 -18.50
C MET A 117 25.53 6.38 -18.36
N THR A 118 26.05 6.24 -17.14
CA THR A 118 27.49 5.90 -16.96
C THR A 118 27.72 4.42 -17.29
N PRO A 119 28.95 3.98 -17.66
CA PRO A 119 29.25 2.56 -17.85
C PRO A 119 28.92 1.72 -16.61
N LYS A 120 29.11 2.29 -15.42
CA LYS A 120 28.74 1.64 -14.16
C LYS A 120 27.23 1.43 -14.00
N ALA A 121 26.42 2.36 -14.50
CA ALA A 121 24.97 2.21 -14.48
C ALA A 121 24.48 1.22 -15.56
N GLU A 122 25.18 1.14 -16.69
CA GLU A 122 24.93 0.11 -17.71
C GLU A 122 25.19 -1.30 -17.15
N ASP A 123 26.34 -1.51 -16.50
CA ASP A 123 26.68 -2.76 -15.80
C ASP A 123 25.60 -3.14 -14.77
N LEU A 124 25.06 -2.15 -14.06
CA LEU A 124 23.97 -2.38 -13.10
C LEU A 124 22.67 -2.79 -13.79
N MET A 125 22.34 -2.22 -14.94
CA MET A 125 21.17 -2.61 -15.71
C MET A 125 21.29 -4.02 -16.30
N GLU A 126 22.49 -4.42 -16.71
CA GLU A 126 22.76 -5.81 -17.11
C GLU A 126 22.65 -6.76 -15.93
N GLN A 127 23.25 -6.39 -14.79
CA GLN A 127 23.15 -7.18 -13.57
C GLN A 127 21.68 -7.34 -13.15
N GLN A 128 20.88 -6.28 -13.23
CA GLN A 128 19.44 -6.32 -12.93
C GLN A 128 18.72 -7.35 -13.83
N GLN A 129 18.99 -7.30 -15.14
CA GLN A 129 18.36 -8.19 -16.10
C GLN A 129 18.66 -9.66 -15.80
N ARG A 130 19.94 -9.99 -15.55
CA ARG A 130 20.36 -11.35 -15.17
C ARG A 130 19.65 -11.82 -13.90
N VAL A 131 19.58 -10.97 -12.88
CA VAL A 131 18.90 -11.31 -11.63
C VAL A 131 17.39 -11.51 -11.83
N ILE A 132 16.75 -10.72 -12.70
CA ILE A 132 15.32 -10.91 -13.04
C ILE A 132 15.11 -12.24 -13.76
N GLU A 133 16.01 -12.62 -14.66
CA GLU A 133 15.96 -13.89 -15.39
C GLU A 133 16.17 -15.08 -14.46
N ASP A 134 17.16 -15.03 -13.56
CA ASP A 134 17.43 -16.07 -12.58
C ASP A 134 16.26 -16.25 -11.59
N HIS A 135 15.52 -15.16 -11.29
CA HIS A 135 14.35 -15.19 -10.41
C HIS A 135 13.03 -15.43 -11.18
N ALA A 136 13.07 -15.66 -12.49
CA ALA A 136 11.86 -15.70 -13.31
C ALA A 136 10.91 -16.85 -12.91
N ASP A 137 11.44 -18.02 -12.55
CA ASP A 137 10.64 -19.17 -12.12
C ASP A 137 9.90 -18.88 -10.82
N LYS A 138 10.58 -18.23 -9.87
CA LYS A 138 9.97 -17.85 -8.59
C LYS A 138 8.90 -16.77 -8.78
N ALA A 139 9.13 -15.84 -9.69
CA ALA A 139 8.12 -14.86 -10.07
C ALA A 139 6.90 -15.53 -10.73
N ALA A 140 7.10 -16.57 -11.55
CA ALA A 140 6.01 -17.36 -12.13
C ALA A 140 5.22 -18.12 -11.06
N GLU A 141 5.88 -18.69 -10.05
CA GLU A 141 5.21 -19.28 -8.87
C GLU A 141 4.32 -18.24 -8.18
N TYR A 142 4.84 -17.04 -7.88
CA TYR A 142 4.07 -15.99 -7.21
C TYR A 142 2.89 -15.48 -8.02
N VAL A 143 3.06 -15.31 -9.34
CA VAL A 143 1.94 -14.93 -10.22
C VAL A 143 0.89 -16.04 -10.25
N THR A 144 1.30 -17.31 -10.31
CA THR A 144 0.37 -18.45 -10.30
C THR A 144 -0.40 -18.52 -8.99
N ARG A 145 0.29 -18.41 -7.85
CA ARG A 145 -0.33 -18.34 -6.52
C ARG A 145 -1.27 -17.16 -6.39
N PHE A 146 -0.92 -16.02 -6.99
CA PHE A 146 -1.80 -14.86 -7.01
C PHE A 146 -3.10 -15.12 -7.78
N LEU A 147 -3.02 -15.80 -8.94
CA LEU A 147 -4.20 -16.28 -9.67
C LEU A 147 -5.01 -17.29 -8.83
N MET A 148 -4.33 -18.21 -8.14
CA MET A 148 -4.97 -19.21 -7.28
C MET A 148 -5.77 -18.57 -6.12
N MET A 149 -5.37 -17.41 -5.59
CA MET A 149 -6.13 -16.67 -4.57
C MET A 149 -7.36 -15.95 -5.13
N SER A 150 -7.43 -15.71 -6.44
CA SER A 150 -8.56 -15.03 -7.06
C SER A 150 -9.79 -15.94 -7.15
N VAL A 151 -11.00 -15.36 -7.11
CA VAL A 151 -12.26 -16.11 -7.17
C VAL A 151 -12.40 -16.84 -8.51
N GLU A 152 -12.21 -16.11 -9.60
CA GLU A 152 -12.38 -16.62 -10.97
C GLU A 152 -11.11 -17.26 -11.54
N LYS A 153 -10.06 -17.44 -10.71
CA LYS A 153 -8.74 -17.96 -11.12
C LYS A 153 -8.14 -17.21 -12.31
N ARG A 154 -8.53 -15.94 -12.48
CA ARG A 154 -8.07 -15.03 -13.52
C ARG A 154 -7.97 -13.62 -12.98
N LEU A 155 -7.01 -12.86 -13.50
CA LEU A 155 -6.76 -11.48 -13.12
C LEU A 155 -6.51 -10.62 -14.38
N PRO A 156 -6.99 -9.36 -14.43
CA PRO A 156 -6.70 -8.48 -15.55
C PRO A 156 -5.19 -8.28 -15.72
N LEU A 157 -4.69 -8.45 -16.94
CA LEU A 157 -3.26 -8.39 -17.22
C LEU A 157 -2.67 -7.00 -16.93
N GLU A 158 -3.44 -5.95 -17.24
CA GLU A 158 -3.11 -4.55 -16.94
C GLU A 158 -2.85 -4.34 -15.44
N LYS A 159 -3.72 -4.91 -14.60
CA LYS A 159 -3.60 -4.74 -13.14
C LYS A 159 -2.32 -5.41 -12.63
N ILE A 160 -1.98 -6.61 -13.10
CA ILE A 160 -0.72 -7.29 -12.72
C ILE A 160 0.50 -6.47 -13.17
N ALA A 161 0.45 -5.88 -14.36
CA ALA A 161 1.56 -5.09 -14.89
C ALA A 161 1.91 -3.87 -14.01
N HIS A 162 0.96 -3.32 -13.25
CA HIS A 162 1.25 -2.26 -12.28
C HIS A 162 2.18 -2.70 -11.12
N PHE A 163 2.26 -4.01 -10.87
CA PHE A 163 3.08 -4.62 -9.80
C PHE A 163 4.41 -5.14 -10.32
N ARG A 164 4.71 -4.91 -11.60
CA ARG A 164 5.89 -5.48 -12.27
C ARG A 164 7.17 -5.34 -11.44
N ARG A 165 7.43 -4.14 -10.90
CA ARG A 165 8.62 -3.86 -10.08
C ARG A 165 8.54 -4.43 -8.66
N ASP A 166 7.34 -4.61 -8.12
CA ASP A 166 7.13 -5.16 -6.77
C ASP A 166 7.27 -6.70 -6.80
N PHE A 167 6.90 -7.36 -7.89
CA PHE A 167 7.04 -8.82 -8.09
C PHE A 167 8.36 -9.23 -8.75
N GLY A 168 9.12 -8.29 -9.32
CA GLY A 168 10.37 -8.59 -10.03
C GLY A 168 10.16 -9.12 -11.45
N LEU A 169 9.07 -8.71 -12.09
CA LEU A 169 8.73 -9.10 -13.44
C LEU A 169 9.54 -8.27 -14.47
N SER A 170 9.86 -8.92 -15.60
CA SER A 170 10.59 -8.29 -16.70
C SER A 170 9.78 -7.15 -17.36
N LEU A 171 10.48 -6.20 -18.00
CA LEU A 171 9.88 -5.06 -18.72
C LEU A 171 8.91 -5.50 -19.82
N ASP A 172 9.21 -6.61 -20.48
CA ASP A 172 8.41 -7.23 -21.54
C ASP A 172 7.33 -8.18 -21.00
N PHE A 173 6.94 -8.01 -19.73
CA PHE A 173 5.97 -8.85 -19.02
C PHE A 173 4.74 -9.17 -19.88
N ARG A 174 4.13 -8.14 -20.48
CA ARG A 174 2.86 -8.25 -21.21
C ARG A 174 2.95 -9.02 -22.52
N VAL A 175 4.13 -9.07 -23.12
CA VAL A 175 4.30 -9.54 -24.51
C VAL A 175 4.95 -10.92 -24.53
N HIS A 176 6.11 -11.09 -23.88
CA HIS A 176 6.86 -12.35 -23.96
C HIS A 176 6.76 -13.18 -22.69
N TRP A 177 6.92 -12.54 -21.52
CA TRP A 177 7.02 -13.27 -20.26
C TRP A 177 5.76 -14.08 -19.93
N VAL A 178 4.57 -13.52 -20.21
CA VAL A 178 3.27 -14.19 -19.98
C VAL A 178 3.09 -15.48 -20.77
N HIS A 179 3.84 -15.69 -21.85
CA HIS A 179 3.78 -16.89 -22.68
C HIS A 179 4.89 -17.90 -22.34
N LYS A 180 5.81 -17.56 -21.43
CA LYS A 180 6.96 -18.40 -21.08
C LYS A 180 6.60 -19.61 -20.20
N TYR A 181 5.44 -19.55 -19.54
CA TYR A 181 4.97 -20.56 -18.58
C TYR A 181 3.56 -21.09 -18.90
N PRO A 182 3.33 -21.65 -20.11
CA PRO A 182 2.01 -22.08 -20.56
C PRO A 182 1.39 -23.19 -19.69
N GLN A 183 2.23 -23.94 -18.96
CA GLN A 183 1.80 -24.97 -18.02
C GLN A 183 1.10 -24.41 -16.77
N HIS A 184 1.35 -23.13 -16.42
CA HIS A 184 0.82 -22.51 -15.21
C HIS A 184 -0.34 -21.56 -15.52
N PHE A 185 -0.19 -20.73 -16.55
CA PHE A 185 -1.19 -19.74 -16.92
C PHE A 185 -1.15 -19.41 -18.41
N LYS A 186 -2.26 -18.84 -18.91
CA LYS A 186 -2.42 -18.42 -20.30
C LYS A 186 -3.10 -17.05 -20.36
N VAL A 187 -2.88 -16.33 -21.46
CA VAL A 187 -3.58 -15.07 -21.73
C VAL A 187 -4.89 -15.38 -22.44
N VAL A 188 -6.00 -14.83 -21.93
CA VAL A 188 -7.35 -14.95 -22.50
C VAL A 188 -7.88 -13.54 -22.75
N LYS A 189 -8.48 -13.33 -23.94
CA LYS A 189 -9.10 -12.06 -24.29
C LYS A 189 -10.62 -12.16 -24.17
N THR A 190 -11.23 -11.16 -23.56
CA THR A 190 -12.69 -11.03 -23.49
C THR A 190 -13.21 -10.40 -24.78
N LEU A 191 -14.51 -10.51 -25.05
CA LEU A 191 -15.17 -9.87 -26.20
C LEU A 191 -14.88 -8.35 -26.27
N ASP A 192 -14.74 -7.70 -25.12
CA ASP A 192 -14.44 -6.27 -25.01
C ASP A 192 -12.95 -5.93 -25.25
N GLY A 193 -12.13 -6.89 -25.67
CA GLY A 193 -10.69 -6.71 -25.93
C GLY A 193 -9.83 -6.68 -24.67
N ILE A 194 -10.40 -6.83 -23.48
CA ILE A 194 -9.67 -6.85 -22.21
C ILE A 194 -8.92 -8.19 -22.06
N GLU A 195 -7.62 -8.10 -21.81
CA GLU A 195 -6.74 -9.24 -21.61
C GLU A 195 -6.67 -9.65 -20.13
N PHE A 196 -6.88 -10.93 -19.88
CA PHE A 196 -6.77 -11.57 -18.58
C PHE A 196 -5.66 -12.62 -18.61
N LEU A 197 -4.98 -12.76 -17.48
CA LEU A 197 -4.15 -13.91 -17.21
C LEU A 197 -5.00 -14.93 -16.45
N GLU A 198 -5.13 -16.15 -16.97
CA GLU A 198 -5.98 -17.22 -16.45
C GLU A 198 -5.11 -18.41 -16.02
N LEU A 199 -5.41 -18.97 -14.86
CA LEU A 199 -4.77 -20.18 -14.34
C LEU A 199 -5.08 -21.38 -15.25
N VAL A 200 -4.06 -22.12 -15.67
CA VAL A 200 -4.21 -23.33 -16.49
C VAL A 200 -4.30 -24.57 -15.61
N SER A 201 -3.39 -24.68 -14.65
CA SER A 201 -3.30 -25.85 -13.76
C SER A 201 -3.17 -25.42 -12.31
N TRP A 202 -3.95 -26.06 -11.44
CA TRP A 202 -3.87 -25.87 -10.00
C TRP A 202 -2.78 -26.78 -9.42
N ASN A 203 -1.71 -26.20 -8.87
CA ASN A 203 -0.70 -26.95 -8.15
C ASN A 203 -0.98 -26.93 -6.63
N PRO A 204 -1.35 -28.06 -6.00
CA PRO A 204 -1.63 -28.10 -4.57
C PRO A 204 -0.39 -27.79 -3.70
N GLU A 205 0.83 -28.07 -4.17
CA GLU A 205 2.06 -27.77 -3.44
C GLU A 205 2.28 -26.25 -3.29
N TRP A 206 1.72 -25.47 -4.20
CA TRP A 206 1.78 -24.01 -4.19
C TRP A 206 0.65 -23.38 -3.38
N ALA A 207 -0.37 -24.16 -3.00
CA ALA A 207 -1.51 -23.72 -2.19
C ALA A 207 -1.20 -23.71 -0.68
N ILE A 208 0.09 -23.64 -0.31
CA ILE A 208 0.57 -23.53 1.07
C ILE A 208 1.09 -22.12 1.27
N THR A 209 0.50 -21.39 2.22
CA THR A 209 0.83 -20.00 2.51
C THR A 209 2.24 -19.84 3.09
N GLU A 210 2.81 -18.65 2.95
CA GLU A 210 4.11 -18.35 3.59
C GLU A 210 4.00 -18.35 5.12
N LEU A 211 2.80 -18.05 5.65
CA LEU A 211 2.52 -18.17 7.08
C LEU A 211 2.56 -19.63 7.54
N GLU A 212 1.88 -20.53 6.82
CA GLU A 212 1.90 -21.97 7.11
C GLU A 212 3.33 -22.52 7.03
N LYS A 213 4.07 -22.22 5.97
CA LYS A 213 5.49 -22.63 5.80
C LYS A 213 6.36 -22.21 6.98
N LYS A 214 6.19 -20.99 7.49
CA LYS A 214 6.92 -20.49 8.66
C LYS A 214 6.52 -21.25 9.94
N ALA A 215 5.22 -21.53 10.12
CA ALA A 215 4.74 -22.31 11.26
C ALA A 215 5.35 -23.72 11.27
N VAL A 216 5.42 -24.40 10.12
CA VAL A 216 6.07 -25.72 9.98
C VAL A 216 7.52 -25.67 10.41
N ARG A 217 8.28 -24.71 9.88
CA ARG A 217 9.71 -24.56 10.18
C ARG A 217 9.96 -24.29 11.66
N GLY A 218 9.07 -23.51 12.29
CA GLY A 218 9.10 -23.25 13.73
C GLY A 218 8.83 -24.52 14.55
N ALA A 219 7.82 -25.31 14.17
CA ALA A 219 7.43 -26.54 14.86
C ALA A 219 8.45 -27.69 14.70
N ALA A 220 9.09 -27.80 13.54
CA ALA A 220 10.17 -28.76 13.29
C ALA A 220 11.41 -28.50 14.16
N GLY A 221 11.65 -27.25 14.58
CA GLY A 221 12.70 -26.90 15.54
C GLY A 221 12.35 -27.23 17.01
N SER A 222 11.07 -27.49 17.32
CA SER A 222 10.56 -27.76 18.66
C SER A 222 10.15 -29.22 18.91
N GLY A 223 10.46 -30.15 17.98
CA GLY A 223 10.24 -31.59 18.17
C GLY A 223 8.77 -32.04 18.20
N SER A 224 7.82 -31.17 17.85
CA SER A 224 6.41 -31.52 17.77
C SER A 224 6.02 -31.75 16.32
N GLU A 225 6.11 -33.01 15.86
CA GLU A 225 5.45 -33.47 14.65
C GLU A 225 3.94 -33.45 14.89
N SER A 226 3.25 -32.41 14.41
CA SER A 226 1.80 -32.41 14.30
C SER A 226 1.39 -32.40 12.83
N GLU A 227 0.54 -33.37 12.51
CA GLU A 227 0.06 -33.72 11.17
C GLU A 227 -0.58 -32.53 10.44
N PHE A 228 -0.17 -32.32 9.19
CA PHE A 228 -0.78 -31.42 8.21
C PHE A 228 -2.06 -32.08 7.68
N PRO A 229 -3.29 -31.59 7.96
CA PRO A 229 -3.80 -30.33 7.38
C PRO A 229 -4.82 -29.57 8.26
N GLY A 230 -4.67 -28.25 8.37
CA GLY A 230 -5.71 -27.40 8.97
C GLY A 230 -5.56 -27.17 10.46
N MET A 231 -4.47 -26.54 10.88
CA MET A 231 -4.41 -25.93 12.19
C MET A 231 -5.52 -24.87 12.25
N LEU A 232 -6.62 -25.21 12.93
CA LEU A 232 -7.86 -24.43 12.92
C LEU A 232 -7.60 -22.97 13.29
N SER A 233 -6.54 -22.68 14.04
CA SER A 233 -6.05 -21.33 14.31
C SER A 233 -4.56 -21.19 13.93
N LEU A 234 -4.29 -20.43 12.86
CA LEU A 234 -2.93 -20.01 12.49
C LEU A 234 -2.72 -18.55 12.92
N PRO A 235 -1.91 -18.31 13.97
CA PRO A 235 -1.67 -16.95 14.44
C PRO A 235 -0.66 -16.23 13.55
N PHE A 236 -0.90 -14.94 13.30
CA PHE A 236 0.03 -14.05 12.62
C PHE A 236 1.16 -13.60 13.57
N PRO A 237 2.42 -13.59 13.12
CA PRO A 237 3.51 -12.95 13.85
C PRO A 237 3.19 -11.48 14.13
N LEU A 238 3.32 -11.07 15.38
CA LEU A 238 3.03 -9.71 15.82
C LEU A 238 4.32 -8.98 16.19
N LYS A 239 4.60 -7.89 15.50
CA LYS A 239 5.67 -6.95 15.85
C LYS A 239 5.07 -5.58 16.10
N PHE A 240 4.97 -5.22 17.38
CA PHE A 240 4.48 -3.91 17.79
C PHE A 240 5.64 -2.92 17.91
N PRO A 241 5.47 -1.68 17.41
CA PRO A 241 6.45 -0.62 17.63
C PRO A 241 6.65 -0.30 19.12
N SER A 242 7.79 0.25 19.50
CA SER A 242 8.14 0.51 20.91
C SER A 242 7.14 1.43 21.63
N ASN A 243 6.56 2.40 20.90
CA ASN A 243 5.48 3.30 21.36
C ASN A 243 4.10 2.62 21.48
N TYR A 244 3.95 1.36 21.05
CA TYR A 244 2.67 0.64 20.98
C TYR A 244 2.38 -0.29 22.16
N LYS A 245 3.28 -0.35 23.15
CA LYS A 245 3.09 -1.17 24.37
C LYS A 245 1.79 -0.85 25.14
N ARG A 246 1.24 0.37 24.98
CA ARG A 246 -0.08 0.74 25.54
C ARG A 246 -1.24 0.08 24.79
N VAL A 247 -1.17 0.01 23.45
CA VAL A 247 -2.24 -0.61 22.63
C VAL A 247 -2.35 -2.09 22.95
N TYR A 248 -1.23 -2.79 23.07
CA TYR A 248 -1.23 -4.19 23.49
C TYR A 248 -1.94 -4.37 24.84
N ARG A 249 -1.68 -3.51 25.84
CA ARG A 249 -2.34 -3.62 27.16
C ARG A 249 -3.86 -3.45 27.13
N TYR A 250 -4.40 -2.55 26.30
CA TYR A 250 -5.85 -2.30 26.26
C TYR A 250 -6.60 -3.23 25.29
N TYR A 251 -5.90 -3.81 24.32
CA TYR A 251 -6.52 -4.62 23.26
C TYR A 251 -6.00 -6.05 23.22
N ALA A 252 -5.22 -6.48 24.22
CA ALA A 252 -4.63 -7.82 24.29
C ALA A 252 -5.66 -8.92 24.06
N GLU A 253 -6.78 -8.87 24.80
CA GLU A 253 -7.86 -9.87 24.69
C GLU A 253 -8.45 -9.93 23.28
N LYS A 254 -8.67 -8.76 22.64
CA LYS A 254 -9.21 -8.70 21.27
C LYS A 254 -8.20 -9.19 20.23
N ILE A 255 -6.92 -8.92 20.45
CA ILE A 255 -5.83 -9.40 19.60
C ILE A 255 -5.71 -10.91 19.74
N GLN A 256 -5.73 -11.43 20.97
CA GLN A 256 -5.68 -12.86 21.26
C GLN A 256 -6.86 -13.59 20.64
N HIS A 257 -8.08 -13.10 20.85
CA HIS A 257 -9.26 -13.66 20.21
C HIS A 257 -9.12 -13.69 18.68
N PHE A 258 -8.63 -12.61 18.06
CA PHE A 258 -8.37 -12.58 16.62
C PHE A 258 -7.34 -13.64 16.17
N GLN A 259 -6.30 -13.89 16.97
CA GLN A 259 -5.31 -14.92 16.68
C GLN A 259 -5.89 -16.33 16.77
N GLU A 260 -6.74 -16.58 17.78
CA GLU A 260 -7.37 -17.88 18.05
C GLU A 260 -8.52 -18.23 17.08
N MET A 261 -9.09 -17.26 16.36
CA MET A 261 -10.17 -17.51 15.38
C MET A 261 -9.78 -18.52 14.29
N SER A 262 -10.77 -19.06 13.58
CA SER A 262 -10.55 -19.93 12.44
C SER A 262 -9.69 -19.26 11.35
N TYR A 263 -8.65 -19.94 10.87
CA TYR A 263 -7.86 -19.47 9.73
C TYR A 263 -8.37 -20.10 8.43
N LEU A 264 -9.04 -19.30 7.61
CA LEU A 264 -9.42 -19.72 6.26
C LEU A 264 -8.30 -19.36 5.29
N SER A 265 -7.73 -20.37 4.63
CA SER A 265 -6.64 -20.20 3.67
C SER A 265 -7.01 -19.21 2.54
N PRO A 266 -6.09 -18.33 2.12
CA PRO A 266 -6.25 -17.48 0.94
C PRO A 266 -6.61 -18.25 -0.34
N TYR A 267 -6.18 -19.51 -0.45
CA TYR A 267 -6.41 -20.40 -1.59
C TYR A 267 -7.76 -21.12 -1.53
N ALA A 268 -8.43 -21.12 -0.37
CA ALA A 268 -9.75 -21.70 -0.20
C ALA A 268 -10.84 -20.82 -0.83
N ASP A 269 -11.98 -21.43 -1.18
CA ASP A 269 -13.12 -20.71 -1.74
C ASP A 269 -13.70 -19.73 -0.71
N ALA A 270 -13.98 -18.52 -1.15
CA ALA A 270 -14.41 -17.39 -0.34
C ALA A 270 -15.85 -16.94 -0.63
N ARG A 271 -16.51 -17.55 -1.61
CA ARG A 271 -17.85 -17.14 -2.07
C ARG A 271 -18.92 -17.22 -0.98
N GLY A 272 -18.75 -18.12 0.00
CA GLY A 272 -19.67 -18.28 1.13
C GLY A 272 -19.50 -17.29 2.27
N LEU A 273 -18.48 -16.42 2.25
CA LEU A 273 -18.20 -15.53 3.38
C LEU A 273 -19.13 -14.32 3.39
N LYS A 274 -19.78 -14.11 4.53
CA LYS A 274 -20.61 -12.92 4.76
C LYS A 274 -19.73 -11.68 4.92
N ALA A 275 -19.94 -10.68 4.07
CA ALA A 275 -19.24 -9.40 4.16
C ALA A 275 -19.45 -8.75 5.53
N GLY A 276 -18.35 -8.30 6.16
CA GLY A 276 -18.37 -7.67 7.49
C GLY A 276 -18.31 -8.64 8.67
N SER A 277 -18.27 -9.96 8.44
CA SER A 277 -18.00 -10.92 9.50
C SER A 277 -16.53 -10.87 9.95
N LEU A 278 -16.23 -11.36 11.16
CA LEU A 278 -14.86 -11.44 11.66
C LEU A 278 -14.00 -12.43 10.87
N GLU A 279 -14.60 -13.51 10.35
CA GLU A 279 -13.95 -14.50 9.48
C GLU A 279 -13.57 -13.88 8.13
N PHE A 280 -14.45 -13.05 7.56
CA PHE A 280 -14.19 -12.30 6.34
C PHE A 280 -13.02 -11.34 6.52
N ASP A 281 -12.98 -10.61 7.64
CA ASP A 281 -11.85 -9.74 7.99
C ASP A 281 -10.55 -10.54 8.19
N LYS A 282 -10.61 -11.70 8.87
CA LYS A 282 -9.43 -12.57 9.08
C LYS A 282 -8.88 -13.13 7.78
N ARG A 283 -9.75 -13.60 6.87
CA ARG A 283 -9.33 -14.02 5.52
C ARG A 283 -8.72 -12.86 4.74
N ALA A 284 -9.31 -11.66 4.78
CA ALA A 284 -8.73 -10.51 4.10
C ALA A 284 -7.33 -10.16 4.62
N VAL A 285 -7.10 -10.26 5.95
CA VAL A 285 -5.75 -10.15 6.54
C VAL A 285 -4.82 -11.25 6.02
N ALA A 286 -5.28 -12.50 5.95
CA ALA A 286 -4.50 -13.62 5.41
C ALA A 286 -4.09 -13.40 3.94
N VAL A 287 -5.02 -12.98 3.08
CA VAL A 287 -4.75 -12.67 1.67
C VAL A 287 -3.74 -11.53 1.52
N MET A 288 -3.86 -10.46 2.31
CA MET A 288 -2.90 -9.36 2.28
C MET A 288 -1.52 -9.77 2.77
N HIS A 289 -1.45 -10.59 3.84
CA HIS A 289 -0.20 -11.13 4.35
C HIS A 289 0.51 -11.98 3.30
N GLU A 290 -0.24 -12.85 2.63
CA GLU A 290 0.26 -13.70 1.56
C GLU A 290 0.73 -12.89 0.34
N LEU A 291 -0.09 -11.93 -0.13
CA LEU A 291 0.24 -11.07 -1.26
C LEU A 291 1.46 -10.19 -0.99
N LEU A 292 1.58 -9.61 0.21
CA LEU A 292 2.78 -8.86 0.59
C LEU A 292 4.01 -9.75 0.62
N ASN A 293 3.87 -11.02 0.98
CA ASN A 293 4.99 -11.96 0.92
C ASN A 293 5.49 -12.25 -0.50
N PHE A 294 4.68 -12.07 -1.54
CA PHE A 294 5.15 -12.19 -2.93
C PHE A 294 5.98 -10.99 -3.38
N THR A 295 5.79 -9.84 -2.72
CA THR A 295 6.55 -8.64 -3.08
C THR A 295 8.00 -8.72 -2.60
N ILE A 296 8.92 -8.24 -3.43
CA ILE A 296 10.38 -8.25 -3.21
C ILE A 296 10.77 -7.61 -1.87
N GLU A 297 10.11 -6.51 -1.53
CA GLU A 297 10.40 -5.73 -0.32
C GLU A 297 9.38 -6.00 0.79
N LYS A 298 8.44 -6.93 0.64
CA LYS A 298 7.36 -7.15 1.62
C LYS A 298 6.56 -5.86 1.91
N ARG A 299 6.43 -5.04 0.86
CA ARG A 299 5.83 -3.69 0.85
C ARG A 299 5.05 -3.51 -0.44
N LEU A 300 3.90 -2.83 -0.34
CA LEU A 300 3.08 -2.51 -1.50
C LEU A 300 2.35 -1.17 -1.33
N VAL A 301 2.03 -0.50 -2.43
CA VAL A 301 1.15 0.69 -2.41
C VAL A 301 -0.30 0.26 -2.18
N THR A 302 -1.02 0.92 -1.27
CA THR A 302 -2.37 0.48 -0.88
C THR A 302 -3.39 0.57 -2.01
N ASP A 303 -3.23 1.53 -2.92
CA ASP A 303 -4.12 1.69 -4.08
C ASP A 303 -4.10 0.45 -4.98
N HIS A 304 -2.94 -0.21 -5.06
CA HIS A 304 -2.80 -1.42 -5.84
C HIS A 304 -3.59 -2.58 -5.21
N LEU A 305 -3.67 -2.65 -3.88
CA LEU A 305 -4.52 -3.62 -3.17
C LEU A 305 -6.01 -3.34 -3.42
N THR A 306 -6.44 -2.09 -3.34
CA THR A 306 -7.86 -1.75 -3.53
C THR A 306 -8.35 -2.04 -4.94
N HIS A 307 -7.47 -2.03 -5.95
CA HIS A 307 -7.81 -2.41 -7.33
C HIS A 307 -8.18 -3.89 -7.50
N PHE A 308 -7.71 -4.79 -6.63
CA PHE A 308 -8.00 -6.24 -6.68
C PHE A 308 -9.08 -6.68 -5.69
N ARG A 309 -9.83 -5.70 -5.19
CA ARG A 309 -10.88 -5.89 -4.19
C ARG A 309 -11.84 -7.01 -4.55
N TRP A 310 -12.33 -7.00 -5.79
CA TRP A 310 -13.38 -7.89 -6.26
C TRP A 310 -12.82 -9.30 -6.47
N GLU A 311 -11.66 -9.38 -7.12
CA GLU A 311 -11.01 -10.64 -7.45
C GLU A 311 -10.53 -11.40 -6.22
N LEU A 312 -10.15 -10.70 -5.14
CA LEU A 312 -9.64 -11.32 -3.90
C LEU A 312 -10.65 -11.36 -2.75
N VAL A 313 -11.86 -10.81 -2.94
CA VAL A 313 -12.92 -10.74 -1.91
C VAL A 313 -12.44 -9.97 -0.66
N MET A 314 -12.20 -8.66 -0.81
CA MET A 314 -11.71 -7.79 0.27
C MET A 314 -12.77 -6.80 0.81
N PRO A 315 -12.64 -6.27 2.04
CA PRO A 315 -13.58 -5.30 2.65
C PRO A 315 -13.49 -3.88 2.10
N GLN A 316 -14.62 -3.15 2.02
CA GLN A 316 -14.70 -1.79 1.37
C GLN A 316 -13.72 -0.83 2.04
N LYS A 317 -13.65 -0.93 3.37
CA LYS A 317 -12.81 -0.09 4.22
C LYS A 317 -11.47 -0.77 4.49
N LEU A 318 -10.75 -1.20 3.44
CA LEU A 318 -9.47 -1.93 3.55
C LEU A 318 -8.44 -1.18 4.42
N MET A 319 -8.35 0.14 4.26
CA MET A 319 -7.46 0.98 5.08
C MET A 319 -7.78 0.90 6.58
N ARG A 320 -9.07 0.80 6.94
CA ARG A 320 -9.49 0.63 8.34
C ARG A 320 -9.02 -0.72 8.89
N LEU A 321 -9.07 -1.77 8.07
CA LEU A 321 -8.56 -3.09 8.44
C LEU A 321 -7.05 -3.06 8.67
N LEU A 322 -6.28 -2.49 7.73
CA LEU A 322 -4.82 -2.33 7.88
C LEU A 322 -4.44 -1.57 9.17
N LEU A 323 -5.12 -0.46 9.45
CA LEU A 323 -4.85 0.35 10.65
C LEU A 323 -5.31 -0.31 11.96
N LYS A 324 -6.28 -1.24 11.90
CA LYS A 324 -6.74 -2.05 13.03
C LYS A 324 -5.68 -3.10 13.40
N HIS A 325 -5.08 -3.74 12.41
CA HIS A 325 -4.08 -4.80 12.59
C HIS A 325 -2.63 -4.28 12.54
N CYS A 326 -2.33 -3.25 13.33
CA CYS A 326 -1.03 -2.56 13.31
C CYS A 326 0.17 -3.37 13.86
N GLY A 327 -0.08 -4.56 14.41
CA GLY A 327 0.97 -5.50 14.80
C GLY A 327 1.44 -6.39 13.63
N ILE A 328 0.62 -6.52 12.59
CA ILE A 328 0.90 -7.32 11.38
C ILE A 328 1.30 -6.38 10.23
N PHE A 329 0.57 -5.26 10.08
CA PHE A 329 0.78 -4.30 9.01
C PHE A 329 1.20 -2.94 9.55
N TYR A 330 2.12 -2.29 8.84
CA TYR A 330 2.40 -0.88 9.02
C TYR A 330 1.96 -0.11 7.78
N VAL A 331 1.26 1.01 7.96
CA VAL A 331 0.88 1.89 6.86
C VAL A 331 1.68 3.19 6.97
N SER A 332 2.58 3.41 6.03
CA SER A 332 3.29 4.67 5.85
C SER A 332 2.42 5.66 5.08
N GLU A 333 2.43 6.89 5.56
CA GLU A 333 1.82 8.05 4.90
C GLU A 333 2.82 8.97 4.23
N ARG A 334 4.08 8.54 4.17
CA ARG A 334 5.11 9.36 3.56
C ARG A 334 4.93 9.32 2.05
N GLY A 335 4.47 10.44 1.50
CA GLY A 335 4.37 10.69 0.07
C GLY A 335 2.93 10.81 -0.39
N LYS A 336 2.73 10.84 -1.71
CA LYS A 336 1.41 11.05 -2.32
C LYS A 336 0.45 9.86 -2.11
N ARG A 337 0.99 8.65 -1.98
CA ARG A 337 0.22 7.41 -1.83
C ARG A 337 0.65 6.66 -0.57
N PHE A 338 -0.29 6.02 0.10
CA PHE A 338 0.01 5.19 1.26
C PHE A 338 0.71 3.90 0.84
N SER A 339 1.70 3.48 1.63
CA SER A 339 2.38 2.19 1.44
C SER A 339 2.16 1.32 2.66
N VAL A 340 1.79 0.07 2.43
CA VAL A 340 1.65 -0.95 3.49
C VAL A 340 2.88 -1.85 3.50
N PHE A 341 3.33 -2.20 4.70
CA PHE A 341 4.47 -3.05 4.99
C PHE A 341 4.03 -4.21 5.86
N LEU A 342 4.67 -5.36 5.67
CA LEU A 342 4.58 -6.48 6.59
C LEU A 342 5.59 -6.26 7.74
N THR A 343 5.12 -6.09 8.98
CA THR A 343 5.99 -5.71 10.10
C THR A 343 7.00 -6.80 10.49
N GLU A 344 6.60 -8.07 10.40
CA GLU A 344 7.45 -9.23 10.69
C GLU A 344 8.64 -9.37 9.74
N ALA A 345 8.59 -8.77 8.55
CA ALA A 345 9.63 -8.91 7.54
C ALA A 345 10.85 -8.02 7.80
N TYR A 346 10.76 -7.09 8.74
CA TYR A 346 11.76 -6.04 8.96
C TYR A 346 12.34 -6.09 10.37
N GLU A 347 13.66 -5.93 10.46
CA GLU A 347 14.37 -5.65 11.71
C GLU A 347 14.93 -4.23 11.64
N GLY A 348 14.33 -3.32 12.40
CA GLY A 348 14.54 -1.88 12.23
C GLY A 348 14.23 -1.43 10.80
N SER A 349 15.23 -0.86 10.11
CA SER A 349 15.11 -0.35 8.74
C SER A 349 15.58 -1.35 7.67
N GLU A 350 15.92 -2.57 8.06
CA GLU A 350 16.49 -3.58 7.17
C GLU A 350 15.51 -4.75 7.00
N LEU A 351 15.42 -5.25 5.77
CA LEU A 351 14.63 -6.43 5.46
C LEU A 351 15.39 -7.69 5.93
N ILE A 352 14.71 -8.60 6.62
CA ILE A 352 15.31 -9.81 7.20
C ILE A 352 15.76 -10.77 6.08
N GLU A 353 14.84 -11.13 5.19
CA GLU A 353 15.11 -12.02 4.05
C GLU A 353 15.28 -11.21 2.78
N LYS A 354 16.54 -11.00 2.36
CA LYS A 354 16.87 -10.21 1.16
C LYS A 354 17.01 -11.11 -0.06
N CYS A 355 16.15 -10.94 -1.05
CA CYS A 355 16.37 -11.56 -2.35
C CYS A 355 17.44 -10.78 -3.15
N PRO A 356 18.06 -11.40 -4.18
CA PRO A 356 19.10 -10.74 -4.98
C PRO A 356 18.67 -9.39 -5.58
N LEU A 357 17.39 -9.19 -5.91
CA LEU A 357 16.87 -7.90 -6.39
C LEU A 357 16.89 -6.81 -5.31
N VAL A 358 16.67 -7.16 -4.04
CA VAL A 358 16.81 -6.21 -2.91
C VAL A 358 18.28 -5.77 -2.78
N LEU A 359 19.21 -6.73 -2.83
CA LEU A 359 20.64 -6.44 -2.74
C LEU A 359 21.11 -5.57 -3.92
N TRP A 360 20.60 -5.82 -5.12
CA TRP A 360 20.84 -4.96 -6.28
C TRP A 360 20.31 -3.53 -6.05
N LYS A 361 19.08 -3.37 -5.53
CA LYS A 361 18.53 -2.04 -5.18
C LYS A 361 19.36 -1.31 -4.14
N GLU A 362 19.89 -2.02 -3.14
CA GLU A 362 20.79 -1.46 -2.13
C GLU A 362 22.11 -0.98 -2.75
N LYS A 363 22.66 -1.74 -3.71
CA LYS A 363 23.85 -1.35 -4.49
C LYS A 363 23.59 -0.07 -5.30
N VAL A 364 22.42 0.03 -5.95
CA VAL A 364 22.01 1.26 -6.65
C VAL A 364 21.93 2.42 -5.67
N LEU A 365 21.23 2.25 -4.53
CA LEU A 365 21.08 3.28 -3.50
C LEU A 365 22.43 3.78 -2.96
N GLY A 366 23.41 2.89 -2.77
CA GLY A 366 24.76 3.24 -2.33
C GLY A 366 25.50 4.19 -3.27
N LEU A 367 25.11 4.27 -4.55
CA LEU A 367 25.70 5.18 -5.54
C LEU A 367 25.03 6.55 -5.58
N VAL A 368 23.86 6.69 -4.96
CA VAL A 368 23.04 7.91 -4.95
C VAL A 368 23.54 8.95 -3.94
N GLY A 369 24.51 8.58 -3.09
CA GLY A 369 25.03 9.49 -2.07
C GLY A 369 24.01 9.81 -0.96
N TYR A 370 22.94 9.02 -0.82
CA TYR A 370 21.95 9.20 0.23
C TYR A 370 22.58 9.00 1.61
N ARG A 371 22.93 10.10 2.29
CA ARG A 371 23.19 10.10 3.73
C ARG A 371 21.85 10.41 4.39
N GLY A 372 21.20 9.40 4.95
CA GLY A 372 19.91 9.59 5.63
C GLY A 372 19.98 10.71 6.66
N ARG A 373 18.84 11.36 6.95
CA ARG A 373 18.71 12.38 8.00
C ARG A 373 19.16 11.81 9.35
N LYS A 374 20.44 11.91 9.69
CA LYS A 374 20.87 11.86 11.09
C LYS A 374 20.34 13.16 11.70
N LYS A 375 19.24 13.10 12.45
CA LYS A 375 18.92 14.19 13.37
C LYS A 375 20.16 14.36 14.25
N LYS A 376 20.85 15.49 14.09
CA LYS A 376 21.93 15.91 14.97
C LYS A 376 21.31 15.95 16.37
N LEU A 377 21.71 15.02 17.25
CA LEU A 377 21.56 15.23 18.68
C LEU A 377 22.47 16.42 18.98
N GLU A 378 21.87 17.58 19.27
CA GLU A 378 22.61 18.75 19.71
C GLU A 378 23.30 18.43 21.03
N VAL A 379 24.59 18.12 20.95
CA VAL A 379 25.53 18.36 22.03
C VAL A 379 26.44 19.45 21.51
N SER A 380 26.34 20.63 22.11
CA SER A 380 27.16 21.80 21.82
C SER A 380 28.63 21.47 22.00
N SER A 381 29.41 21.57 20.94
CA SER A 381 30.83 21.92 20.99
C SER A 381 31.25 22.48 19.64
N GLU A 382 31.89 23.65 19.69
CA GLU A 382 32.36 24.45 18.56
C GLU A 382 33.46 23.72 17.78
N GLY A 383 33.49 23.91 16.45
CA GLY A 383 34.66 23.54 15.64
C GLY A 383 34.37 23.13 14.18
N SER A 384 34.64 24.07 13.27
CA SER A 384 35.04 23.93 11.85
C SER A 384 34.17 23.17 10.84
N ASP A 385 33.54 23.97 9.97
CA ASP A 385 33.37 23.87 8.51
C ASP A 385 33.57 22.52 7.80
N ALA A 386 32.44 21.94 7.40
CA ALA A 386 32.29 21.28 6.10
C ALA A 386 30.84 21.51 5.64
N GLU A 387 30.64 22.24 4.55
CA GLU A 387 29.31 22.47 3.97
C GLU A 387 28.68 21.12 3.58
N CYS A 388 27.74 20.67 4.41
CA CYS A 388 27.02 19.41 4.21
C CYS A 388 25.85 19.67 3.27
N PHE A 389 25.98 19.19 2.04
CA PHE A 389 24.97 19.25 0.99
C PHE A 389 23.78 18.33 1.34
N ASP A 390 22.85 18.83 2.14
CA ASP A 390 21.63 18.13 2.58
C ASP A 390 20.38 18.81 2.01
N ASP A 391 20.01 18.48 0.77
CA ASP A 391 18.67 18.79 0.28
C ASP A 391 18.23 17.89 -0.88
N LEU A 392 18.05 16.59 -0.64
CA LEU A 392 17.39 15.71 -1.62
C LEU A 392 15.86 15.71 -1.48
N VAL A 393 15.31 16.12 -0.32
CA VAL A 393 13.86 16.35 -0.10
C VAL A 393 13.64 17.25 1.14
N SER A 394 13.86 18.56 1.02
CA SER A 394 13.21 19.56 1.86
C SER A 394 12.17 20.29 1.01
N ASP A 395 10.89 19.94 1.13
CA ASP A 395 9.93 20.76 1.86
C ASP A 395 8.55 20.07 1.95
N GLN A 396 7.66 20.74 2.66
CA GLN A 396 6.45 20.30 3.34
C GLN A 396 5.25 19.94 2.44
N CYS A 397 4.29 19.23 3.08
CA CYS A 397 2.86 19.16 2.80
C CYS A 397 2.38 19.39 1.35
N ASP A 398 2.04 18.29 0.66
CA ASP A 398 1.19 18.30 -0.53
C ASP A 398 -0.27 18.71 -0.17
N SER A 399 -0.47 19.98 0.21
CA SER A 399 -1.78 20.63 0.24
C SER A 399 -1.84 21.67 -0.88
N GLU A 400 -1.97 21.20 -2.13
CA GLU A 400 -2.54 22.03 -3.20
C GLU A 400 -3.76 21.29 -3.77
N LEU A 401 -4.93 21.68 -3.26
CA LEU A 401 -6.22 21.39 -3.86
C LEU A 401 -6.34 22.21 -5.15
N GLY A 402 -6.09 21.56 -6.29
CA GLY A 402 -6.56 22.03 -7.58
C GLY A 402 -8.04 21.69 -7.70
N GLU A 403 -8.89 22.70 -7.51
CA GLU A 403 -10.34 22.66 -7.68
C GLU A 403 -10.66 22.35 -9.16
N LEU A 404 -10.86 21.08 -9.51
CA LEU A 404 -11.48 20.69 -10.77
C LEU A 404 -12.98 20.54 -10.52
N HIS A 405 -13.70 21.64 -10.73
CA HIS A 405 -15.14 21.68 -10.75
C HIS A 405 -15.63 20.87 -11.97
N VAL A 406 -15.82 19.55 -11.79
CA VAL A 406 -16.60 18.75 -12.72
C VAL A 406 -18.06 18.99 -12.36
N LYS A 407 -18.75 19.80 -13.17
CA LYS A 407 -20.21 19.82 -13.19
C LYS A 407 -20.66 18.44 -13.65
N ILE A 408 -21.11 17.62 -12.71
CA ILE A 408 -21.88 16.41 -13.03
C ILE A 408 -23.31 16.90 -13.16
N ASP A 409 -23.79 16.98 -14.39
CA ASP A 409 -25.20 17.22 -14.67
C ASP A 409 -26.03 16.12 -14.02
N GLN A 410 -27.00 16.55 -13.20
CA GLN A 410 -27.99 15.68 -12.59
C GLN A 410 -28.96 15.23 -13.68
N THR A 411 -29.02 13.93 -13.95
CA THR A 411 -30.20 13.33 -14.57
C THR A 411 -30.32 11.87 -14.18
N GLY A 412 -31.44 11.52 -13.56
CA GLY A 412 -31.88 10.14 -13.43
C GLY A 412 -31.82 9.54 -12.03
N THR A 413 -32.73 9.98 -11.16
CA THR A 413 -33.19 9.31 -9.95
C THR A 413 -33.70 7.90 -10.27
N LEU A 414 -33.23 6.88 -9.57
CA LEU A 414 -34.01 5.67 -9.30
C LEU A 414 -33.72 5.22 -7.87
N ASP A 415 -34.73 5.39 -7.03
CA ASP A 415 -34.77 5.04 -5.62
C ASP A 415 -34.67 3.53 -5.43
N TYR A 416 -33.78 3.10 -4.53
CA TYR A 416 -33.86 1.81 -3.87
C TYR A 416 -33.61 2.01 -2.39
N GLU A 417 -34.69 1.96 -1.61
CA GLU A 417 -34.68 1.98 -0.14
C GLU A 417 -34.14 0.64 0.39
N ASP A 418 -33.05 0.68 1.17
CA ASP A 418 -32.55 -0.47 1.93
C ASP A 418 -33.06 -0.37 3.39
N PRO A 419 -33.89 -1.31 3.90
CA PRO A 419 -34.55 -1.20 5.21
C PRO A 419 -33.67 -1.48 6.45
N LEU A 420 -32.33 -1.44 6.38
CA LEU A 420 -31.46 -1.83 7.49
C LEU A 420 -30.58 -0.71 8.06
N LEU A 421 -31.13 0.51 8.15
CA LEU A 421 -30.60 1.56 8.99
C LEU A 421 -31.00 1.33 10.46
N GLY A 422 -30.12 0.62 11.18
CA GLY A 422 -30.10 0.57 12.64
C GLY A 422 -28.81 1.18 13.19
N ASP A 423 -28.92 2.43 13.64
CA ASP A 423 -28.05 3.22 14.51
C ASP A 423 -26.53 3.29 14.22
N ASP A 424 -26.16 4.39 13.55
CA ASP A 424 -24.90 5.10 13.70
C ASP A 424 -24.88 5.88 15.04
N LEU A 425 -23.90 5.64 15.92
CA LEU A 425 -23.27 6.69 16.73
C LEU A 425 -21.79 6.35 17.04
N GLU A 426 -20.94 7.38 16.95
CA GLU A 426 -19.51 7.36 17.26
C GLU A 426 -19.21 6.93 18.71
N MET A 427 -18.10 6.22 18.92
CA MET A 427 -17.57 5.97 20.27
C MET A 427 -16.31 6.80 20.52
N ASP A 428 -16.45 7.83 21.34
CA ASP A 428 -15.35 8.54 22.01
C ASP A 428 -14.76 7.66 23.14
N VAL A 429 -13.52 7.93 23.51
CA VAL A 429 -12.64 7.08 24.35
C VAL A 429 -13.10 6.98 25.83
N GLY A 430 -14.24 7.58 26.20
CA GLY A 430 -14.82 7.52 27.54
C GLY A 430 -16.00 6.57 27.74
N GLU A 431 -16.72 6.14 26.70
CA GLU A 431 -18.04 5.47 26.84
C GLU A 431 -18.11 4.00 26.38
N ILE A 432 -16.96 3.39 26.06
CA ILE A 432 -16.89 1.95 25.70
C ILE A 432 -17.34 1.05 26.88
N ALA A 433 -17.37 1.56 28.11
CA ALA A 433 -17.80 0.81 29.29
C ALA A 433 -19.33 0.70 29.47
N GLN A 434 -20.15 1.48 28.76
CA GLN A 434 -21.61 1.48 28.97
C GLN A 434 -22.42 0.81 27.85
N THR A 435 -21.87 0.65 26.66
CA THR A 435 -22.57 -0.03 25.55
C THR A 435 -22.64 -1.55 25.68
N TYR A 436 -21.84 -2.17 26.57
CA TYR A 436 -21.88 -3.62 26.82
C TYR A 436 -22.54 -4.02 28.14
N ARG A 437 -23.00 -3.07 28.98
CA ARG A 437 -23.71 -3.39 30.23
C ARG A 437 -25.20 -3.71 30.02
N LYS A 438 -25.71 -3.63 28.78
CA LYS A 438 -27.12 -3.92 28.43
C LYS A 438 -27.39 -5.35 27.95
N PHE A 439 -26.39 -6.22 27.86
CA PHE A 439 -26.57 -7.61 27.44
C PHE A 439 -26.35 -8.65 28.55
N GLU A 440 -26.19 -8.23 29.80
CA GLU A 440 -26.15 -9.13 30.97
C GLU A 440 -27.49 -9.23 31.72
N ASN A 441 -28.55 -8.52 31.30
CA ASN A 441 -29.89 -8.60 31.90
C ASN A 441 -31.00 -8.80 30.84
N SER A 442 -30.84 -9.80 29.97
CA SER A 442 -31.97 -10.42 29.23
C SER A 442 -31.68 -11.88 28.97
#